data_AF-A2C9Y2-F1
#
_entry.id   AF-A2C9Y2-F1
#
_cell.length_a   1.000
_cell.length_b   1.000
_cell.length_c   1.000
_cell.angle_alpha   90.00
_cell.angle_beta   90.00
_cell.angle_gamma   90.00
#
_symmetry.space_group_name_H-M   'P 1'
#
loop_
_entity.id
_entity.type
_entity.pdbx_description
1 polymer ?
#
loop_
_entity_poly.entity_id
_entity_poly.type
_entity_poly.pdbx_seq_one_letter_code
_entity_poly.pdbx_strand_id
1 'polypeptide(L)'
;MSLRSLGHLRLKTIVYIPCRFPVSSAGIFSLLLIPTIVLLLLKGHLTSSRTDRLGTFARLMTEMTLIQSFRGDPQRQAPRLWQDRLGMNLAKDLWRRQGRGLWWQAWANDGEAYLLLPEILWPMSVNSSIAFKRLDDMVVIASDGLHRQQLLQSLGEGFVDSPAGQSSLQRFCNSVLQHGPAVTWSPDGLASVSGAMAPLLQISRYGCLSLRLDRNQLKWQGLVGYRPFGLAPVGIDASPFQYRPMAIKLAASPDTDQALLNMQVKSMDLLFGSLLSKQIIQDSLDKNYGINQQLRARLASLPLDFSLGKQRKGPFQASIKLQLDLPEGSSGWEPVIDTISQRLEARDFIREDKSVVQKDQNIDVDFSGLTLWRQPYSDGERVVGGWVWQQQNGKPTRFGIALGDSPMLTDISNKPIELVHPDVMKLTADTAGLYRLGLLNGFWPAPVKQAKLLTMNLSYLRGAKLKKTDWWWMSGQLILEQASTP
;
A
#
# COMPACT_ATOMS: atom_id res chain seq x y z
N MET A 1 -34.92 1.91 -86.18
CA MET A 1 -33.82 2.10 -85.20
C MET A 1 -34.17 1.34 -83.91
N SER A 2 -33.19 0.90 -83.12
CA SER A 2 -33.31 -0.07 -81.99
C SER A 2 -32.84 0.61 -80.68
N LEU A 3 -33.11 0.19 -79.43
CA LEU A 3 -33.51 -1.09 -78.78
C LEU A 3 -34.61 -0.84 -77.71
N ARG A 4 -35.34 -1.80 -77.12
CA ARG A 4 -35.78 -3.16 -77.54
C ARG A 4 -37.00 -3.59 -76.68
N SER A 5 -37.99 -4.10 -77.39
CA SER A 5 -39.18 -4.85 -76.99
C SER A 5 -39.09 -5.84 -75.79
N LEU A 6 -40.21 -5.88 -75.05
CA LEU A 6 -40.88 -7.00 -74.35
C LEU A 6 -40.06 -8.16 -73.75
N GLY A 7 -40.34 -8.44 -72.47
CA GLY A 7 -40.20 -9.79 -71.92
C GLY A 7 -41.50 -10.59 -72.03
N HIS A 8 -41.40 -11.90 -72.24
CA HIS A 8 -42.25 -12.90 -71.58
C HIS A 8 -41.74 -14.34 -71.78
N LEU A 9 -42.05 -15.18 -70.78
CA LEU A 9 -42.24 -16.65 -70.84
C LEU A 9 -41.04 -17.64 -70.83
N ARG A 10 -41.05 -18.41 -69.74
CA ARG A 10 -40.95 -19.89 -69.63
C ARG A 10 -39.59 -20.63 -69.72
N LEU A 11 -39.17 -21.08 -68.53
CA LEU A 11 -39.18 -22.49 -68.10
C LEU A 11 -38.58 -23.56 -69.05
N LYS A 12 -37.26 -23.78 -68.90
CA LYS A 12 -36.49 -25.05 -68.79
C LYS A 12 -35.01 -24.65 -68.93
N THR A 13 -34.07 -25.16 -68.13
CA THR A 13 -33.63 -26.56 -68.13
C THR A 13 -32.96 -26.92 -66.80
N ILE A 14 -33.18 -28.14 -66.30
CA ILE A 14 -32.46 -28.69 -65.15
C ILE A 14 -31.04 -29.06 -65.59
N VAL A 15 -30.03 -28.48 -64.96
CA VAL A 15 -28.63 -28.93 -65.08
C VAL A 15 -28.25 -29.67 -63.81
N TYR A 16 -28.08 -30.98 -63.92
CA TYR A 16 -27.50 -31.80 -62.86
C TYR A 16 -26.02 -31.45 -62.69
N ILE A 17 -25.63 -30.93 -61.53
CA ILE A 17 -24.24 -30.90 -61.08
C ILE A 17 -24.07 -32.02 -60.04
N PRO A 18 -23.33 -33.10 -60.34
CA PRO A 18 -23.12 -34.19 -59.40
C PRO A 18 -22.04 -33.84 -58.38
N CYS A 19 -22.36 -32.95 -57.44
CA CYS A 19 -21.57 -32.79 -56.23
C CYS A 19 -21.71 -34.03 -55.35
N ARG A 20 -20.86 -35.03 -55.60
CA ARG A 20 -20.53 -36.08 -54.63
C ARG A 20 -19.94 -35.42 -53.38
N PHE A 21 -20.79 -35.05 -52.42
CA PHE A 21 -20.32 -34.75 -51.07
C PHE A 21 -19.69 -36.03 -50.50
N PRO A 22 -18.38 -36.04 -50.20
CA PRO A 22 -17.76 -37.22 -49.65
C PRO A 22 -18.24 -37.38 -48.20
N VAL A 23 -18.49 -38.63 -47.78
CA VAL A 23 -18.97 -38.97 -46.42
C VAL A 23 -18.04 -38.42 -45.32
N SER A 24 -16.79 -38.12 -45.66
CA SER A 24 -15.82 -37.43 -44.80
C SER A 24 -16.24 -36.00 -44.38
N SER A 25 -16.99 -35.23 -45.17
CA SER A 25 -17.38 -33.86 -44.77
C SER A 25 -18.41 -33.87 -43.64
N ALA A 26 -19.41 -34.76 -43.71
CA ALA A 26 -20.39 -34.99 -42.65
C ALA A 26 -19.77 -35.60 -41.38
N GLY A 27 -18.77 -36.47 -41.56
CA GLY A 27 -17.95 -37.00 -40.46
C GLY A 27 -17.16 -35.91 -39.74
N ILE A 28 -16.48 -35.02 -40.48
CA ILE A 28 -15.72 -33.89 -39.91
C ILE A 28 -16.66 -32.88 -39.25
N PHE A 29 -17.82 -32.57 -39.83
CA PHE A 29 -18.82 -31.70 -39.19
C PHE A 29 -19.30 -32.27 -37.85
N SER A 30 -19.59 -33.58 -37.79
CA SER A 30 -19.98 -34.26 -36.54
C SER A 30 -18.82 -34.27 -35.52
N LEU A 31 -17.60 -34.56 -35.95
CA LEU A 31 -16.40 -34.57 -35.11
C LEU A 31 -15.99 -33.20 -34.56
N LEU A 32 -16.45 -32.10 -35.16
CA LEU A 32 -16.20 -30.74 -34.67
C LEU A 32 -17.39 -30.17 -33.87
N LEU A 33 -18.63 -30.43 -34.32
CA LEU A 33 -19.83 -29.96 -33.62
C LEU A 33 -20.10 -30.70 -32.32
N ILE A 34 -19.91 -32.02 -32.26
CA ILE A 34 -20.19 -32.77 -31.03
C ILE A 34 -19.27 -32.31 -29.89
N PRO A 35 -17.93 -32.18 -30.05
CA PRO A 35 -17.08 -31.63 -29.00
C PRO A 35 -17.36 -30.17 -28.67
N THR A 36 -17.74 -29.32 -29.62
CA THR A 36 -18.05 -27.91 -29.32
C THR A 36 -19.41 -27.75 -28.62
N ILE A 37 -20.42 -28.52 -28.98
CA ILE A 37 -21.71 -28.57 -28.28
C ILE A 37 -21.53 -29.17 -26.88
N VAL A 38 -20.75 -30.24 -26.73
CA VAL A 38 -20.38 -30.81 -25.43
C VAL A 38 -19.57 -29.80 -24.60
N LEU A 39 -18.63 -29.05 -25.19
CA LEU A 39 -17.90 -27.96 -24.51
C LEU A 39 -18.78 -26.75 -24.16
N LEU A 40 -19.87 -26.50 -24.90
CA LEU A 40 -20.84 -25.44 -24.60
C LEU A 40 -21.81 -25.85 -23.49
N LEU A 41 -22.31 -27.09 -23.51
CA LEU A 41 -23.14 -27.67 -22.45
C LEU A 41 -22.32 -27.88 -21.16
N LEU A 42 -21.09 -28.40 -21.27
CA LEU A 42 -20.16 -28.45 -20.15
C LEU A 42 -19.66 -27.06 -19.73
N LYS A 43 -19.62 -26.04 -20.59
CA LYS A 43 -19.39 -24.66 -20.12
C LYS A 43 -20.48 -24.24 -19.14
N GLY A 44 -21.75 -24.52 -19.45
CA GLY A 44 -22.87 -24.26 -18.53
C GLY A 44 -22.70 -24.93 -17.16
N HIS A 45 -22.25 -26.19 -17.12
CA HIS A 45 -22.04 -26.92 -15.86
C HIS A 45 -20.70 -26.65 -15.16
N LEU A 46 -19.62 -26.31 -15.89
CA LEU A 46 -18.28 -26.08 -15.33
C LEU A 46 -18.06 -24.63 -14.88
N THR A 47 -18.79 -23.65 -15.41
CA THR A 47 -18.74 -22.27 -14.87
C THR A 47 -19.56 -22.11 -13.59
N SER A 48 -20.55 -22.97 -13.35
CA SER A 48 -21.47 -22.92 -12.19
C SER A 48 -20.84 -23.31 -10.84
N SER A 49 -19.53 -23.54 -10.76
CA SER A 49 -18.87 -23.95 -9.50
C SER A 49 -17.85 -22.94 -8.94
N ARG A 50 -17.63 -21.79 -9.61
CA ARG A 50 -16.58 -20.83 -9.22
C ARG A 50 -17.10 -19.47 -8.72
N THR A 51 -18.40 -19.19 -8.88
CA THR A 51 -19.04 -17.93 -8.45
C THR A 51 -19.47 -17.94 -6.99
N ASP A 52 -19.83 -19.10 -6.43
CA ASP A 52 -20.32 -19.20 -5.05
C ASP A 52 -19.18 -19.37 -4.03
N ARG A 53 -17.99 -19.83 -4.47
CA ARG A 53 -16.77 -19.99 -3.63
C ARG A 53 -16.18 -18.68 -3.07
N LEU A 54 -16.83 -17.55 -3.30
CA LEU A 54 -16.37 -16.24 -2.86
C LEU A 54 -16.97 -15.82 -1.51
N GLY A 55 -18.04 -16.45 -1.02
CA GLY A 55 -18.72 -16.05 0.22
C GLY A 55 -17.84 -16.24 1.46
N THR A 56 -17.55 -17.50 1.79
CA THR A 56 -16.96 -17.88 3.09
C THR A 56 -15.54 -17.40 3.31
N PHE A 57 -14.64 -17.46 2.31
CA PHE A 57 -13.31 -16.84 2.43
C PHE A 57 -13.42 -15.31 2.58
N ALA A 58 -14.33 -14.65 1.86
CA ALA A 58 -14.50 -13.19 1.95
C ALA A 58 -15.14 -12.72 3.27
N ARG A 59 -15.92 -13.56 3.96
CA ARG A 59 -16.41 -13.30 5.32
C ARG A 59 -15.33 -13.55 6.37
N LEU A 60 -14.54 -14.61 6.21
CA LEU A 60 -13.37 -14.82 7.08
C LEU A 60 -12.39 -13.63 6.98
N MET A 61 -12.30 -13.02 5.81
CA MET A 61 -11.55 -11.77 5.57
C MET A 61 -12.11 -10.52 6.27
N THR A 62 -13.39 -10.46 6.64
CA THR A 62 -13.96 -9.30 7.38
C THR A 62 -13.73 -9.41 8.88
N GLU A 63 -13.71 -10.62 9.43
CA GLU A 63 -13.51 -10.88 10.87
C GLU A 63 -12.05 -10.88 11.30
N MET A 64 -11.11 -11.03 10.36
CA MET A 64 -9.68 -11.12 10.64
C MET A 64 -8.99 -9.76 10.51
N THR A 65 -8.15 -9.42 11.48
CA THR A 65 -7.37 -8.17 11.51
C THR A 65 -6.18 -8.19 10.55
N LEU A 66 -5.62 -9.37 10.32
CA LEU A 66 -4.47 -9.62 9.45
C LEU A 66 -4.61 -11.02 8.85
N ILE A 67 -4.43 -11.17 7.54
CA ILE A 67 -4.28 -12.49 6.89
C ILE A 67 -3.07 -12.46 5.97
N GLN A 68 -2.25 -13.50 6.05
CA GLN A 68 -1.10 -13.72 5.19
C GLN A 68 -1.27 -15.05 4.45
N SER A 69 -1.14 -15.03 3.12
CA SER A 69 -1.06 -16.23 2.30
C SER A 69 0.40 -16.59 2.03
N PHE A 70 0.69 -17.89 2.05
CA PHE A 70 2.03 -18.43 1.85
C PHE A 70 1.99 -19.57 0.84
N ARG A 71 3.09 -19.74 0.11
CA ARG A 71 3.30 -20.92 -0.72
C ARG A 71 4.07 -21.97 0.08
N GLY A 72 3.57 -23.21 0.10
CA GLY A 72 4.28 -24.34 0.68
C GLY A 72 5.61 -24.64 -0.02
N ASP A 73 6.57 -25.16 0.74
CA ASP A 73 7.82 -25.70 0.21
C ASP A 73 8.10 -27.05 0.92
N PRO A 74 7.83 -28.20 0.25
CA PRO A 74 7.91 -29.51 0.90
C PRO A 74 9.35 -29.94 1.20
N GLN A 75 10.36 -29.20 0.72
CA GLN A 75 11.76 -29.41 1.08
C GLN A 75 12.12 -28.77 2.43
N ARG A 76 11.32 -27.81 2.91
CA ARG A 76 11.49 -27.18 4.22
C ARG A 76 10.68 -27.93 5.28
N GLN A 77 11.08 -27.76 6.54
CA GLN A 77 10.26 -28.20 7.67
C GLN A 77 8.92 -27.44 7.70
N ALA A 78 7.87 -28.10 8.21
CA ALA A 78 6.57 -27.47 8.39
C ALA A 78 6.70 -26.24 9.32
N PRO A 79 6.07 -25.09 8.99
CA PRO A 79 6.14 -23.89 9.82
C PRO A 79 5.72 -24.16 11.26
N ARG A 80 6.29 -23.42 12.22
CA ARG A 80 6.00 -23.63 13.65
C ARG A 80 4.50 -23.64 13.98
N LEU A 81 3.72 -22.71 13.40
CA LEU A 81 2.26 -22.68 13.54
C LEU A 81 1.59 -24.01 13.17
N TRP A 82 2.05 -24.72 12.14
CA TRP A 82 1.50 -26.03 11.79
C TRP A 82 1.77 -27.06 12.89
N GLN A 83 2.97 -27.04 13.46
CA GLN A 83 3.36 -27.95 14.54
C GLN A 83 2.57 -27.65 15.82
N ASP A 84 2.43 -26.36 16.17
CA ASP A 84 1.69 -25.89 17.35
C ASP A 84 0.18 -26.18 17.26
N ARG A 85 -0.40 -26.21 16.04
CA ARG A 85 -1.86 -26.40 15.82
C ARG A 85 -2.27 -27.84 15.47
N LEU A 86 -1.36 -28.65 14.93
CA LEU A 86 -1.66 -30.02 14.46
C LEU A 86 -0.85 -31.12 15.16
N GLY A 87 0.19 -30.76 15.92
CA GLY A 87 1.22 -31.68 16.38
C GLY A 87 2.19 -32.09 15.26
N MET A 88 3.41 -32.48 15.63
CA MET A 88 4.52 -32.70 14.70
C MET A 88 4.21 -33.67 13.54
N ASN A 89 3.52 -34.77 13.82
CA ASN A 89 3.27 -35.82 12.83
C ASN A 89 2.25 -35.37 11.76
N LEU A 90 1.07 -34.91 12.18
CA LEU A 90 0.03 -34.46 11.25
C LEU A 90 0.48 -33.19 10.49
N ALA A 91 1.19 -32.27 11.15
CA ALA A 91 1.81 -31.12 10.49
C ALA A 91 2.75 -31.55 9.34
N LYS A 92 3.65 -32.51 9.60
CA LYS A 92 4.61 -33.02 8.61
C LYS A 92 3.94 -33.73 7.44
N ASP A 93 2.91 -34.53 7.70
CA ASP A 93 2.19 -35.27 6.67
C ASP A 93 1.34 -34.34 5.78
N LEU A 94 0.60 -33.41 6.39
CA LEU A 94 -0.18 -32.43 5.64
C LEU A 94 0.73 -31.46 4.86
N TRP A 95 1.85 -31.03 5.44
CA TRP A 95 2.85 -30.18 4.74
C TRP A 95 3.44 -30.85 3.49
N ARG A 96 3.71 -32.16 3.57
CA ARG A 96 4.16 -32.95 2.40
C ARG A 96 3.09 -33.08 1.33
N ARG A 97 1.83 -33.32 1.72
CA ARG A 97 0.68 -33.41 0.79
C ARG A 97 0.32 -32.08 0.13
N GLN A 98 0.36 -30.99 0.90
CA GLN A 98 0.23 -29.59 0.47
C GLN A 98 1.22 -29.26 -0.66
N GLY A 99 2.46 -29.74 -0.55
CA GLY A 99 3.50 -29.50 -1.54
C GLY A 99 3.73 -28.00 -1.76
N ARG A 100 3.51 -27.53 -2.98
CA ARG A 100 3.62 -26.10 -3.37
C ARG A 100 2.28 -25.35 -3.41
N GLY A 101 1.23 -25.91 -2.79
CA GLY A 101 -0.08 -25.28 -2.63
C GLY A 101 -0.05 -24.07 -1.67
N LEU A 102 -1.13 -23.30 -1.65
CA LEU A 102 -1.28 -22.15 -0.75
C LEU A 102 -1.90 -22.56 0.59
N TRP A 103 -1.40 -21.95 1.66
CA TRP A 103 -1.98 -22.00 3.00
C TRP A 103 -1.99 -20.57 3.57
N TRP A 104 -2.80 -20.33 4.59
CA TRP A 104 -2.94 -19.00 5.17
C TRP A 104 -2.73 -19.01 6.68
N GLN A 105 -2.21 -17.90 7.19
CA GLN A 105 -2.20 -17.56 8.60
C GLN A 105 -3.10 -16.34 8.78
N ALA A 106 -4.00 -16.40 9.76
CA ALA A 106 -4.90 -15.32 10.07
C ALA A 106 -4.82 -14.94 11.55
N TRP A 107 -5.14 -13.70 11.89
CA TRP A 107 -5.28 -13.22 13.26
C TRP A 107 -6.63 -12.55 13.41
N ALA A 108 -7.36 -12.87 14.47
CA ALA A 108 -8.61 -12.20 14.83
C ALA A 108 -8.33 -11.10 15.88
N ASN A 109 -9.39 -10.54 16.45
CA ASN A 109 -9.30 -9.55 17.54
C ASN A 109 -8.86 -10.15 18.89
N ASP A 110 -8.81 -11.48 19.01
CA ASP A 110 -8.28 -12.21 20.17
C ASP A 110 -6.74 -12.19 20.26
N GLY A 111 -6.06 -11.83 19.17
CA GLY A 111 -4.60 -11.82 19.07
C GLY A 111 -3.97 -13.17 18.72
N GLU A 112 -4.75 -14.26 18.64
CA GLU A 112 -4.22 -15.59 18.35
C GLU A 112 -4.09 -15.88 16.84
N ALA A 113 -3.13 -16.74 16.50
CA ALA A 113 -2.85 -17.11 15.11
C ALA A 113 -3.67 -18.35 14.69
N TYR A 114 -4.56 -18.18 13.72
CA TYR A 114 -5.32 -19.26 13.11
C TYR A 114 -4.56 -19.84 11.91
N LEU A 115 -4.54 -21.17 11.79
CA LEU A 115 -4.05 -21.87 10.61
C LEU A 115 -5.22 -22.19 9.68
N LEU A 116 -5.11 -21.78 8.42
CA LEU A 116 -6.14 -21.91 7.40
C LEU A 116 -5.62 -22.82 6.27
N LEU A 117 -6.32 -23.92 6.01
CA LEU A 117 -5.97 -24.92 4.98
C LEU A 117 -7.13 -25.13 3.99
N PRO A 118 -6.86 -25.44 2.72
CA PRO A 118 -7.89 -25.96 1.81
C PRO A 118 -8.51 -27.26 2.33
N GLU A 119 -9.85 -27.40 2.27
CA GLU A 119 -10.56 -28.58 2.79
C GLU A 119 -10.09 -29.88 2.11
N ILE A 120 -9.75 -29.84 0.83
CA ILE A 120 -9.25 -30.99 0.06
C ILE A 120 -7.97 -31.63 0.63
N LEU A 121 -7.22 -30.93 1.50
CA LEU A 121 -6.06 -31.48 2.19
C LEU A 121 -6.40 -32.08 3.56
N TRP A 122 -7.59 -31.80 4.10
CA TRP A 122 -7.98 -32.20 5.44
C TRP A 122 -8.38 -33.68 5.50
N PRO A 123 -7.89 -34.46 6.48
CA PRO A 123 -8.28 -35.86 6.60
C PRO A 123 -9.78 -36.03 6.92
N MET A 124 -10.36 -37.15 6.50
CA MET A 124 -11.74 -37.50 6.85
C MET A 124 -11.91 -37.68 8.37
N SER A 125 -10.96 -38.36 9.01
CA SER A 125 -10.86 -38.55 10.46
C SER A 125 -9.61 -37.86 11.03
N VAL A 126 -9.81 -37.08 12.08
CA VAL A 126 -8.77 -36.31 12.80
C VAL A 126 -9.04 -36.45 14.30
N ASN A 127 -7.99 -36.38 15.13
CA ASN A 127 -8.10 -36.42 16.58
C ASN A 127 -9.04 -35.31 17.10
N SER A 128 -9.96 -35.67 17.99
CA SER A 128 -10.93 -34.76 18.63
C SER A 128 -10.28 -33.67 19.48
N SER A 129 -8.99 -33.80 19.83
CA SER A 129 -8.23 -32.76 20.53
C SER A 129 -7.88 -31.54 19.68
N ILE A 130 -8.00 -31.61 18.34
CA ILE A 130 -7.66 -30.49 17.45
C ILE A 130 -8.84 -29.54 17.34
N ALA A 131 -8.62 -28.26 17.67
CA ALA A 131 -9.66 -27.23 17.65
C ALA A 131 -9.90 -26.66 16.24
N PHE A 132 -10.51 -27.45 15.35
CA PHE A 132 -10.81 -27.04 13.98
C PHE A 132 -12.29 -26.80 13.70
N LYS A 133 -12.56 -26.06 12.62
CA LYS A 133 -13.89 -25.90 11.99
C LYS A 133 -13.74 -25.99 10.48
N ARG A 134 -14.57 -26.83 9.84
CA ARG A 134 -14.79 -26.80 8.38
C ARG A 134 -15.73 -25.64 8.05
N LEU A 135 -15.35 -24.82 7.08
CA LEU A 135 -16.05 -23.65 6.55
C LEU A 135 -16.00 -23.76 5.02
N ASP A 136 -16.97 -24.45 4.44
CA ASP A 136 -17.03 -24.82 3.02
C ASP A 136 -15.69 -25.37 2.50
N ASP A 137 -15.03 -24.68 1.56
CA ASP A 137 -13.78 -25.11 0.92
C ASP A 137 -12.52 -24.94 1.78
N MET A 138 -12.67 -24.51 3.04
CA MET A 138 -11.60 -24.17 3.97
C MET A 138 -11.74 -24.86 5.33
N VAL A 139 -10.61 -25.14 5.96
CA VAL A 139 -10.53 -25.58 7.36
C VAL A 139 -9.73 -24.56 8.15
N VAL A 140 -10.36 -24.03 9.20
CA VAL A 140 -9.74 -23.10 10.14
C VAL A 140 -9.41 -23.85 11.43
N ILE A 141 -8.16 -23.79 11.85
CA ILE A 141 -7.63 -24.45 13.05
C ILE A 141 -7.19 -23.37 14.03
N ALA A 142 -7.86 -23.31 15.18
CA ALA A 142 -7.58 -22.40 16.29
C ALA A 142 -6.48 -22.98 17.21
N SER A 143 -5.99 -22.15 18.13
CA SER A 143 -5.15 -22.56 19.26
C SER A 143 -5.80 -23.65 20.12
N ASP A 144 -7.06 -23.43 20.49
CA ASP A 144 -7.82 -24.28 21.39
C ASP A 144 -9.34 -24.16 21.18
N GLY A 145 -10.11 -24.87 22.00
CA GLY A 145 -11.56 -24.90 21.92
C GLY A 145 -12.26 -23.56 22.21
N LEU A 146 -11.64 -22.66 23.00
CA LEU A 146 -12.18 -21.35 23.35
C LEU A 146 -12.04 -20.39 22.17
N HIS A 147 -10.85 -20.29 21.58
CA HIS A 147 -10.60 -19.45 20.41
C HIS A 147 -11.43 -19.91 19.21
N ARG A 148 -11.59 -21.23 19.02
CA ARG A 148 -12.55 -21.79 18.05
C ARG A 148 -13.99 -21.34 18.30
N GLN A 149 -14.43 -21.22 19.56
CA GLN A 149 -15.77 -20.72 19.90
C GLN A 149 -15.89 -19.21 19.66
N GLN A 150 -14.87 -18.42 20.01
CA GLN A 150 -14.82 -16.97 19.76
C GLN A 150 -14.90 -16.65 18.26
N LEU A 151 -14.15 -17.36 17.42
CA LEU A 151 -14.25 -17.24 15.96
C LEU A 151 -15.66 -17.59 15.43
N LEU A 152 -16.30 -18.62 15.98
CA LEU A 152 -17.67 -18.97 15.58
C LEU A 152 -18.68 -17.89 16.00
N GLN A 153 -18.47 -17.25 17.15
CA GLN A 153 -19.29 -16.14 17.62
C GLN A 153 -19.11 -14.88 16.76
N SER A 154 -17.86 -14.54 16.36
CA SER A 154 -17.63 -13.37 15.47
C SER A 154 -18.18 -13.60 14.07
N LEU A 155 -18.06 -14.81 13.53
CA LEU A 155 -18.68 -15.17 12.26
C LEU A 155 -20.22 -15.10 12.32
N GLY A 156 -20.83 -15.42 13.47
CA GLY A 156 -22.26 -15.27 13.75
C GLY A 156 -23.17 -16.34 13.13
N GLU A 157 -24.33 -16.57 13.75
CA GLU A 157 -25.34 -17.53 13.26
C GLU A 157 -26.20 -16.92 12.15
N GLY A 158 -25.73 -17.03 10.91
CA GLY A 158 -26.46 -16.55 9.74
C GLY A 158 -25.57 -16.46 8.51
N PHE A 159 -25.43 -17.57 7.77
CA PHE A 159 -24.83 -17.58 6.43
C PHE A 159 -25.93 -17.23 5.42
N VAL A 160 -26.00 -15.96 5.03
CA VAL A 160 -26.80 -15.52 3.89
C VAL A 160 -25.84 -14.90 2.87
N ASP A 161 -25.51 -15.69 1.86
CA ASP A 161 -24.71 -15.22 0.73
C ASP A 161 -25.44 -14.12 -0.04
N SER A 162 -24.71 -13.05 -0.33
CA SER A 162 -25.04 -12.21 -1.49
C SER A 162 -23.75 -11.74 -2.17
N PRO A 163 -23.28 -12.49 -3.19
CA PRO A 163 -22.19 -12.05 -4.07
C PRO A 163 -22.52 -10.73 -4.78
N ALA A 164 -23.81 -10.41 -4.91
CA ALA A 164 -24.38 -9.17 -5.44
C ALA A 164 -24.21 -7.98 -4.47
N GLY A 165 -22.98 -7.70 -4.08
CA GLY A 165 -22.64 -6.57 -3.18
C GLY A 165 -21.15 -6.28 -3.05
N GLN A 166 -20.24 -7.18 -3.45
CA GLN A 166 -18.80 -6.94 -3.31
C GLN A 166 -18.25 -5.97 -4.36
N SER A 167 -17.61 -4.90 -3.88
CA SER A 167 -16.88 -3.95 -4.72
C SER A 167 -15.79 -4.62 -5.57
N SER A 168 -15.36 -3.92 -6.62
CA SER A 168 -14.20 -4.28 -7.44
C SER A 168 -12.94 -4.50 -6.60
N LEU A 169 -12.71 -3.61 -5.64
CA LEU A 169 -11.55 -3.64 -4.75
C LEU A 169 -11.58 -4.86 -3.83
N GLN A 170 -12.72 -5.18 -3.20
CA GLN A 170 -12.85 -6.36 -2.35
C GLN A 170 -12.62 -7.66 -3.14
N ARG A 171 -13.20 -7.76 -4.34
CA ARG A 171 -13.00 -8.93 -5.23
C ARG A 171 -11.54 -9.09 -5.66
N PHE A 172 -10.82 -7.99 -5.90
CA PHE A 172 -9.37 -8.03 -6.13
C PHE A 172 -8.62 -8.56 -4.91
N CYS A 173 -8.93 -8.08 -3.70
CA CYS A 173 -8.26 -8.51 -2.47
C CYS A 173 -8.43 -10.01 -2.20
N ASN A 174 -9.67 -10.51 -2.30
CA ASN A 174 -9.98 -11.92 -2.15
C ASN A 174 -9.22 -12.77 -3.17
N SER A 175 -9.17 -12.32 -4.44
CA SER A 175 -8.43 -13.00 -5.50
C SER A 175 -6.92 -13.05 -5.25
N VAL A 176 -6.31 -11.96 -4.80
CA VAL A 176 -4.85 -11.87 -4.56
C VAL A 176 -4.37 -12.93 -3.56
N LEU A 177 -5.09 -13.13 -2.45
CA LEU A 177 -4.74 -14.13 -1.44
C LEU A 177 -4.93 -15.58 -1.91
N GLN A 178 -5.83 -15.82 -2.87
CA GLN A 178 -6.10 -17.16 -3.43
C GLN A 178 -5.14 -17.58 -4.55
N HIS A 179 -4.31 -16.67 -5.09
CA HIS A 179 -3.44 -16.96 -6.25
C HIS A 179 -1.93 -16.97 -5.94
N GLY A 180 -1.47 -16.33 -4.87
CA GLY A 180 -0.06 -16.30 -4.51
C GLY A 180 0.20 -15.82 -3.09
N PRO A 181 1.49 -15.69 -2.69
CA PRO A 181 1.86 -15.03 -1.44
C PRO A 181 1.38 -13.58 -1.42
N ALA A 182 0.74 -13.20 -0.33
CA ALA A 182 0.06 -11.93 -0.19
C ALA A 182 -0.25 -11.64 1.29
N VAL A 183 -0.64 -10.41 1.58
CA VAL A 183 -1.09 -9.98 2.91
C VAL A 183 -2.27 -9.03 2.76
N THR A 184 -3.27 -9.16 3.63
CA THR A 184 -4.32 -8.15 3.85
C THR A 184 -4.32 -7.73 5.31
N TRP A 185 -4.76 -6.50 5.60
CA TRP A 185 -4.88 -6.01 6.96
C TRP A 185 -6.00 -4.99 7.14
N SER A 186 -6.51 -4.95 8.37
CA SER A 186 -7.39 -3.93 8.94
C SER A 186 -6.56 -2.89 9.72
N PRO A 187 -7.17 -1.80 10.23
CA PRO A 187 -6.47 -0.81 11.05
C PRO A 187 -5.81 -1.41 12.30
N ASP A 188 -6.45 -2.39 12.92
CA ASP A 188 -5.97 -3.01 14.16
C ASP A 188 -4.82 -3.98 13.88
N GLY A 189 -4.88 -4.71 12.76
CA GLY A 189 -3.76 -5.52 12.27
C GLY A 189 -2.55 -4.68 11.86
N LEU A 190 -2.77 -3.48 11.32
CA LEU A 190 -1.68 -2.53 11.06
C LEU A 190 -1.09 -1.97 12.36
N ALA A 191 -1.94 -1.59 13.32
CA ALA A 191 -1.51 -1.02 14.59
C ALA A 191 -0.68 -2.03 15.41
N SER A 192 -1.08 -3.30 15.43
CA SER A 192 -0.36 -4.36 16.15
C SER A 192 1.08 -4.55 15.65
N VAL A 193 1.35 -4.38 14.35
CA VAL A 193 2.69 -4.50 13.77
C VAL A 193 3.48 -3.20 13.89
N SER A 194 2.84 -2.04 13.65
CA SER A 194 3.53 -0.77 13.39
C SER A 194 3.91 0.06 14.61
N GLY A 195 3.38 -0.25 15.81
CA GLY A 195 3.77 0.43 17.05
C GLY A 195 3.56 1.95 16.97
N ALA A 196 4.59 2.74 17.31
CA ALA A 196 4.50 4.21 17.27
C ALA A 196 4.45 4.79 15.85
N MET A 197 4.72 3.99 14.81
CA MET A 197 4.60 4.41 13.41
C MET A 197 3.16 4.36 12.89
N ALA A 198 2.22 3.75 13.63
CA ALA A 198 0.81 3.63 13.24
C ALA A 198 0.15 4.96 12.79
N PRO A 199 0.42 6.15 13.39
CA PRO A 199 -0.14 7.43 12.95
C PRO A 199 0.35 7.89 11.58
N LEU A 200 1.55 7.47 11.14
CA LEU A 200 2.11 7.83 9.82
C LEU A 200 1.61 6.89 8.71
N LEU A 201 1.11 5.71 9.07
CA LEU A 201 0.59 4.71 8.14
C LEU A 201 -0.93 4.79 7.93
N GLN A 202 -1.57 5.89 8.37
CA GLN A 202 -3.02 6.03 8.33
C GLN A 202 -3.60 6.03 6.90
N ILE A 203 -2.84 6.50 5.90
CA ILE A 203 -3.21 6.38 4.47
C ILE A 203 -3.41 4.93 4.01
N SER A 204 -2.77 3.99 4.71
CA SER A 204 -2.83 2.56 4.45
C SER A 204 -3.52 1.79 5.58
N ARG A 205 -4.49 2.39 6.29
CA ARG A 205 -5.28 1.73 7.36
C ARG A 205 -5.82 0.36 6.97
N TYR A 206 -6.36 0.26 5.76
CA TYR A 206 -6.72 -1.00 5.11
C TYR A 206 -5.72 -1.27 3.99
N GLY A 207 -5.33 -2.52 3.82
CA GLY A 207 -4.38 -2.90 2.77
C GLY A 207 -4.58 -4.32 2.28
N CYS A 208 -4.18 -4.54 1.03
CA CYS A 208 -4.05 -5.85 0.41
C CYS A 208 -2.93 -5.81 -0.61
N LEU A 209 -1.83 -6.51 -0.33
CA LEU A 209 -0.64 -6.54 -1.17
C LEU A 209 -0.33 -7.97 -1.63
N SER A 210 -0.14 -8.14 -2.93
CA SER A 210 0.56 -9.31 -3.47
C SER A 210 2.07 -9.19 -3.21
N LEU A 211 2.71 -10.29 -2.83
CA LEU A 211 4.12 -10.36 -2.45
C LEU A 211 4.89 -11.28 -3.39
N ARG A 212 6.08 -10.85 -3.83
CA ARG A 212 6.99 -11.65 -4.65
C ARG A 212 8.43 -11.46 -4.18
N LEU A 213 9.07 -12.56 -3.79
CA LEU A 213 10.52 -12.59 -3.60
C LEU A 213 11.20 -12.83 -4.96
N ASP A 214 12.16 -11.97 -5.30
CA ASP A 214 12.94 -12.02 -6.53
C ASP A 214 14.41 -11.80 -6.16
N ARG A 215 15.19 -12.89 -6.09
CA ARG A 215 16.54 -12.92 -5.50
C ARG A 215 16.53 -12.36 -4.06
N ASN A 216 17.21 -11.25 -3.81
CA ASN A 216 17.24 -10.54 -2.53
C ASN A 216 16.27 -9.34 -2.48
N GLN A 217 15.31 -9.24 -3.40
CA GLN A 217 14.32 -8.17 -3.44
C GLN A 217 12.95 -8.73 -3.11
N LEU A 218 12.37 -8.32 -1.97
CA LEU A 218 10.95 -8.54 -1.71
C LEU A 218 10.18 -7.39 -2.38
N LYS A 219 9.37 -7.71 -3.39
CA LYS A 219 8.57 -6.74 -4.17
C LYS A 219 7.10 -6.93 -3.83
N TRP A 220 6.35 -5.83 -3.78
CA TRP A 220 4.90 -5.87 -3.56
C TRP A 220 4.14 -4.89 -4.44
N GLN A 221 2.87 -5.22 -4.64
CA GLN A 221 1.90 -4.33 -5.26
C GLN A 221 0.47 -4.69 -4.84
N GLY A 222 -0.43 -3.72 -4.79
CA GLY A 222 -1.83 -3.94 -4.51
C GLY A 222 -2.56 -2.67 -4.06
N LEU A 223 -3.57 -2.83 -3.22
CA LEU A 223 -4.48 -1.77 -2.79
C LEU A 223 -4.21 -1.34 -1.35
N VAL A 224 -4.35 -0.05 -1.08
CA VAL A 224 -4.41 0.52 0.28
C VAL A 224 -5.47 1.61 0.37
N GLY A 225 -5.94 1.92 1.58
CA GLY A 225 -6.86 3.04 1.78
C GLY A 225 -7.24 3.35 3.24
N TYR A 226 -7.95 4.45 3.41
CA TYR A 226 -8.52 4.88 4.69
C TYR A 226 -9.76 4.09 5.12
N ARG A 227 -10.49 3.51 4.15
CA ARG A 227 -11.78 2.82 4.34
C ARG A 227 -11.73 1.36 3.88
N PRO A 228 -12.60 0.48 4.43
CA PRO A 228 -12.74 -0.90 3.96
C PRO A 228 -12.98 -0.95 2.44
N PHE A 229 -12.34 -1.90 1.76
CA PHE A 229 -12.46 -2.04 0.31
C PHE A 229 -13.89 -2.36 -0.15
N GLY A 230 -14.68 -3.08 0.66
CA GLY A 230 -16.09 -3.35 0.40
C GLY A 230 -16.96 -2.09 0.21
N LEU A 231 -16.56 -0.93 0.75
CA LEU A 231 -17.28 0.35 0.59
C LEU A 231 -16.89 1.12 -0.68
N ALA A 232 -16.02 0.58 -1.53
CA ALA A 232 -15.58 1.27 -2.74
C ALA A 232 -16.71 1.35 -3.79
N PRO A 233 -16.98 2.55 -4.37
CA PRO A 233 -18.04 2.73 -5.35
C PRO A 233 -17.74 1.98 -6.66
N VAL A 234 -18.81 1.56 -7.34
CA VAL A 234 -18.78 0.69 -8.54
C VAL A 234 -17.88 1.19 -9.68
N GLY A 235 -17.62 2.50 -9.76
CA GLY A 235 -16.79 3.13 -10.78
C GLY A 235 -15.28 3.13 -10.53
N ILE A 236 -14.78 2.70 -9.36
CA ILE A 236 -13.34 2.58 -9.10
C ILE A 236 -12.89 1.17 -9.49
N ASP A 237 -11.77 1.07 -10.20
CA ASP A 237 -11.13 -0.20 -10.59
C ASP A 237 -9.92 -0.46 -9.68
N ALA A 238 -9.61 -1.74 -9.43
CA ALA A 238 -8.40 -2.15 -8.72
C ALA A 238 -7.13 -1.92 -9.55
N SER A 239 -7.26 -1.66 -10.86
CA SER A 239 -6.14 -1.26 -11.71
C SER A 239 -5.61 0.15 -11.36
N PRO A 240 -4.28 0.35 -11.28
CA PRO A 240 -3.71 1.70 -11.27
C PRO A 240 -4.02 2.43 -12.57
N PHE A 241 -4.02 3.77 -12.53
CA PHE A 241 -4.27 4.61 -13.71
C PHE A 241 -3.28 4.32 -14.86
N GLN A 242 -2.02 4.01 -14.53
CA GLN A 242 -1.01 3.44 -15.44
C GLN A 242 -0.57 2.08 -14.91
N TYR A 243 -0.57 1.05 -15.77
CA TYR A 243 -0.04 -0.26 -15.42
C TYR A 243 1.49 -0.21 -15.32
N ARG A 244 2.01 -0.05 -14.10
CA ARG A 244 3.42 -0.27 -13.80
C ARG A 244 3.63 -1.77 -13.56
N PRO A 245 4.40 -2.49 -14.40
CA PRO A 245 4.85 -3.83 -14.03
C PRO A 245 5.69 -3.76 -12.74
N MET A 246 5.93 -4.90 -12.07
CA MET A 246 6.76 -4.98 -10.85
C MET A 246 8.26 -4.62 -11.05
N ALA A 247 8.61 -4.02 -12.19
CA ALA A 247 9.87 -3.34 -12.44
C ALA A 247 9.79 -1.91 -11.89
N ILE A 248 9.87 -1.78 -10.56
CA ILE A 248 10.27 -0.51 -9.95
C ILE A 248 11.72 -0.30 -10.35
N LYS A 249 12.00 0.69 -11.22
CA LYS A 249 13.37 1.17 -11.41
C LYS A 249 13.89 1.52 -10.02
N LEU A 250 15.05 0.99 -9.64
CA LEU A 250 15.71 1.45 -8.42
C LEU A 250 15.82 2.98 -8.55
N ALA A 251 15.18 3.70 -7.63
CA ALA A 251 15.67 5.02 -7.30
C ALA A 251 17.15 4.83 -6.94
N ALA A 252 18.00 5.78 -7.32
CA ALA A 252 19.35 5.82 -6.79
C ALA A 252 19.28 5.63 -5.27
N SER A 253 20.22 4.86 -4.71
CA SER A 253 20.42 4.86 -3.26
C SER A 253 20.41 6.32 -2.79
N PRO A 254 19.81 6.67 -1.64
CA PRO A 254 20.05 7.99 -1.06
C PRO A 254 21.54 8.29 -1.15
N ASP A 255 21.89 9.38 -1.86
CA ASP A 255 23.25 9.67 -2.35
C ASP A 255 24.20 10.11 -1.21
N THR A 256 23.74 9.95 0.03
CA THR A 256 24.38 10.32 1.28
C THR A 256 24.07 9.26 2.33
N ASP A 257 25.11 8.76 3.02
CA ASP A 257 24.98 7.82 4.15
C ASP A 257 24.07 8.34 5.29
N GLN A 258 23.76 9.63 5.27
CA GLN A 258 22.96 10.32 6.27
C GLN A 258 21.45 10.17 6.05
N ALA A 259 20.92 10.05 4.82
CA ALA A 259 19.47 10.02 4.64
C ALA A 259 18.84 8.71 5.16
N LEU A 260 17.86 8.84 6.05
CA LEU A 260 17.11 7.75 6.68
C LEU A 260 15.77 7.49 6.01
N LEU A 261 15.09 8.56 5.63
CA LEU A 261 13.76 8.55 5.02
C LEU A 261 13.62 9.82 4.19
N ASN A 262 13.28 9.67 2.91
CA ASN A 262 12.84 10.76 2.04
C ASN A 262 11.43 10.44 1.55
N MET A 263 10.55 11.43 1.54
CA MET A 263 9.14 11.24 1.27
C MET A 263 8.56 12.48 0.58
N GLN A 264 8.14 12.33 -0.66
CA GLN A 264 7.41 13.35 -1.41
C GLN A 264 5.93 13.00 -1.42
N VAL A 265 5.07 13.92 -0.99
CA VAL A 265 3.61 13.78 -1.08
C VAL A 265 2.98 14.93 -1.84
N LYS A 266 1.92 14.62 -2.57
CA LYS A 266 1.18 15.59 -3.39
C LYS A 266 0.33 16.56 -2.56
N SER A 267 0.04 16.20 -1.31
CA SER A 267 -0.88 16.91 -0.42
C SER A 267 -0.57 16.50 1.03
N MET A 268 -0.40 17.45 1.94
CA MET A 268 -0.07 17.19 3.36
C MET A 268 -1.15 16.40 4.10
N ASP A 269 -2.42 16.48 3.67
CA ASP A 269 -3.55 15.73 4.25
C ASP A 269 -3.35 14.21 4.20
N LEU A 270 -2.58 13.72 3.23
CA LEU A 270 -2.21 12.30 3.08
C LEU A 270 -1.38 11.75 4.27
N LEU A 271 -0.69 12.62 5.01
CA LEU A 271 0.12 12.25 6.18
C LEU A 271 -0.49 12.79 7.46
N PHE A 272 -0.81 14.09 7.45
CA PHE A 272 -1.19 14.85 8.64
C PHE A 272 -2.70 15.10 8.74
N GLY A 273 -3.52 14.65 7.78
CA GLY A 273 -4.98 14.90 7.80
C GLY A 273 -5.68 14.34 9.04
N SER A 274 -5.22 13.20 9.57
CA SER A 274 -5.72 12.62 10.83
C SER A 274 -5.23 13.34 12.10
N LEU A 275 -4.16 14.13 11.99
CA LEU A 275 -3.56 14.91 13.08
C LEU A 275 -4.17 16.32 13.12
N LEU A 276 -4.21 16.98 11.96
CA LEU A 276 -4.81 18.30 11.73
C LEU A 276 -6.34 18.31 11.88
N SER A 277 -7.00 17.15 11.90
CA SER A 277 -8.44 17.02 12.19
C SER A 277 -8.77 16.94 13.69
N LYS A 278 -7.79 16.71 14.57
CA LYS A 278 -8.04 16.59 16.02
C LYS A 278 -8.31 17.95 16.63
N GLN A 279 -9.44 18.11 17.30
CA GLN A 279 -9.88 19.40 17.86
C GLN A 279 -8.84 20.05 18.79
N ILE A 280 -8.19 19.28 19.67
CA ILE A 280 -7.14 19.81 20.56
C ILE A 280 -5.94 20.42 19.81
N ILE A 281 -5.61 19.89 18.62
CA ILE A 281 -4.56 20.42 17.75
C ILE A 281 -5.09 21.62 16.98
N GLN A 282 -6.31 21.56 16.46
CA GLN A 282 -6.97 22.68 15.77
C GLN A 282 -7.07 23.92 16.67
N ASP A 283 -7.58 23.76 17.89
CA ASP A 283 -7.73 24.83 18.87
C ASP A 283 -6.37 25.48 19.22
N SER A 284 -5.32 24.67 19.38
CA SER A 284 -3.96 25.18 19.65
C SER A 284 -3.37 25.90 18.44
N LEU A 285 -3.51 25.34 17.23
CA LEU A 285 -3.04 25.95 15.98
C LEU A 285 -3.71 27.31 15.73
N ASP A 286 -5.01 27.43 16.00
CA ASP A 286 -5.75 28.70 15.92
C ASP A 286 -5.28 29.68 17.01
N LYS A 287 -5.51 29.32 18.29
CA LYS A 287 -5.41 30.26 19.43
C LYS A 287 -3.97 30.65 19.76
N ASN A 288 -3.00 29.76 19.54
CA ASN A 288 -1.60 29.99 19.94
C ASN A 288 -0.69 30.43 18.79
N TYR A 289 -1.06 30.12 17.54
CA TYR A 289 -0.20 30.28 16.35
C TYR A 289 -0.88 30.97 15.16
N GLY A 290 -2.16 31.37 15.25
CA GLY A 290 -2.88 32.09 14.19
C GLY A 290 -3.27 31.23 12.97
N ILE A 291 -3.08 29.91 13.03
CA ILE A 291 -3.35 28.98 11.92
C ILE A 291 -4.82 28.55 11.99
N ASN A 292 -5.68 29.47 11.51
CA ASN A 292 -7.13 29.32 11.45
C ASN A 292 -7.58 28.23 10.46
N GLN A 293 -8.88 27.91 10.44
CA GLN A 293 -9.44 26.87 9.57
C GLN A 293 -9.10 27.02 8.08
N GLN A 294 -9.06 28.25 7.55
CA GLN A 294 -8.74 28.52 6.15
C GLN A 294 -7.26 28.22 5.86
N LEU A 295 -6.35 28.68 6.72
CA LEU A 295 -4.93 28.38 6.63
C LEU A 295 -4.64 26.88 6.83
N ARG A 296 -5.33 26.19 7.77
CA ARG A 296 -5.22 24.73 7.95
C ARG A 296 -5.67 23.97 6.70
N ALA A 297 -6.82 24.33 6.12
CA ALA A 297 -7.33 23.69 4.91
C ALA A 297 -6.39 23.91 3.71
N ARG A 298 -5.77 25.10 3.63
CA ARG A 298 -4.75 25.42 2.65
C ARG A 298 -3.48 24.59 2.85
N LEU A 299 -2.85 24.62 4.05
CA LEU A 299 -1.69 23.78 4.40
C LEU A 299 -1.92 22.31 4.04
N ALA A 300 -3.08 21.77 4.44
CA ALA A 300 -3.45 20.38 4.18
C ALA A 300 -3.46 20.02 2.68
N SER A 301 -3.68 20.99 1.77
CA SER A 301 -3.69 20.77 0.32
C SER A 301 -2.34 20.92 -0.38
N LEU A 302 -1.29 21.36 0.34
CA LEU A 302 0.01 21.66 -0.27
C LEU A 302 0.83 20.39 -0.53
N PRO A 303 1.60 20.34 -1.63
CA PRO A 303 2.72 19.42 -1.77
C PRO A 303 3.75 19.60 -0.65
N LEU A 304 4.36 18.49 -0.23
CA LEU A 304 5.41 18.46 0.78
C LEU A 304 6.52 17.51 0.35
N ASP A 305 7.76 17.98 0.46
CA ASP A 305 8.93 17.10 0.58
C ASP A 305 9.33 17.01 2.06
N PHE A 306 9.50 15.78 2.56
CA PHE A 306 9.91 15.45 3.91
C PHE A 306 11.18 14.61 3.84
N SER A 307 12.21 15.01 4.57
CA SER A 307 13.38 14.18 4.77
C SER A 307 13.79 14.08 6.24
N LEU A 308 14.39 12.93 6.58
CA LEU A 308 14.98 12.63 7.87
C LEU A 308 16.42 12.21 7.63
N GLY A 309 17.37 12.89 8.27
CA GLY A 309 18.81 12.62 8.15
C GLY A 309 19.45 12.25 9.49
N LYS A 310 20.46 11.36 9.48
CA LYS A 310 21.32 11.03 10.63
C LYS A 310 22.19 12.24 10.97
N GLN A 311 22.18 12.62 12.24
CA GLN A 311 23.07 13.65 12.75
C GLN A 311 24.33 13.01 13.35
N ARG A 312 25.50 13.50 12.92
CA ARG A 312 26.81 12.97 13.34
C ARG A 312 27.33 13.59 14.64
N LYS A 313 26.80 14.76 15.01
CA LYS A 313 27.21 15.61 16.14
C LYS A 313 25.99 16.43 16.61
N GLY A 314 26.10 17.04 17.79
CA GLY A 314 25.03 17.87 18.36
C GLY A 314 24.12 17.09 19.33
N PRO A 315 23.04 17.72 19.81
CA PRO A 315 22.14 17.11 20.80
C PRO A 315 21.09 16.16 20.20
N PHE A 316 20.98 16.09 18.86
CA PHE A 316 20.02 15.26 18.15
C PHE A 316 20.72 14.09 17.44
N GLN A 317 20.06 12.93 17.37
CA GLN A 317 20.54 11.77 16.61
C GLN A 317 20.06 11.79 15.15
N ALA A 318 18.99 12.52 14.88
CA ALA A 318 18.44 12.73 13.55
C ALA A 318 17.80 14.12 13.44
N SER A 319 17.75 14.64 12.22
CA SER A 319 17.14 15.93 11.88
C SER A 319 16.01 15.76 10.89
N ILE A 320 14.93 16.52 11.07
CA ILE A 320 13.79 16.59 10.15
C ILE A 320 13.98 17.82 9.26
N LYS A 321 13.84 17.68 7.94
CA LYS A 321 13.78 18.79 6.99
C LYS A 321 12.45 18.70 6.22
N LEU A 322 11.75 19.82 6.10
CA LEU A 322 10.45 19.96 5.43
C LEU A 322 10.57 21.02 4.35
N GLN A 323 9.91 20.82 3.21
CA GLN A 323 9.83 21.82 2.14
C GLN A 323 8.41 21.92 1.63
N LEU A 324 7.85 23.14 1.72
CA LEU A 324 6.48 23.48 1.34
C LEU A 324 6.49 24.38 0.11
N ASP A 325 5.70 24.03 -0.92
CA ASP A 325 5.40 24.93 -2.03
C ASP A 325 4.27 25.90 -1.60
N LEU A 326 4.61 27.18 -1.42
CA LEU A 326 3.72 28.27 -0.98
C LEU A 326 3.51 29.29 -2.13
N PRO A 327 2.60 29.02 -3.09
CA PRO A 327 2.55 29.75 -4.37
C PRO A 327 2.16 31.23 -4.27
N GLU A 328 1.63 31.70 -3.14
CA GLU A 328 1.28 33.12 -2.92
C GLU A 328 2.44 33.94 -2.31
N GLY A 329 3.56 33.31 -1.94
CA GLY A 329 4.71 33.98 -1.35
C GLY A 329 4.64 34.14 0.18
N SER A 330 5.61 34.88 0.73
CA SER A 330 5.81 35.03 2.18
C SER A 330 4.73 35.83 2.90
N SER A 331 4.17 36.86 2.26
CA SER A 331 3.22 37.80 2.87
C SER A 331 1.98 37.16 3.47
N GLY A 332 1.49 36.05 2.89
CA GLY A 332 0.36 35.28 3.43
C GLY A 332 0.69 34.45 4.69
N TRP A 333 1.97 34.32 5.05
CA TRP A 333 2.48 33.48 6.13
C TRP A 333 3.30 34.25 7.17
N GLU A 334 3.77 35.45 6.86
CA GLU A 334 4.49 36.35 7.77
C GLU A 334 3.80 36.48 9.16
N PRO A 335 2.48 36.76 9.29
CA PRO A 335 1.83 36.83 10.61
C PRO A 335 1.90 35.54 11.43
N VAL A 336 1.90 34.38 10.77
CA VAL A 336 2.04 33.06 11.42
C VAL A 336 3.49 32.84 11.86
N ILE A 337 4.45 33.18 11.00
CA ILE A 337 5.89 33.04 11.29
C ILE A 337 6.31 33.99 12.42
N ASP A 338 5.81 35.23 12.44
CA ASP A 338 6.04 36.18 13.53
C ASP A 338 5.45 35.68 14.85
N THR A 339 4.21 35.16 14.82
CA THR A 339 3.59 34.55 16.01
C THR A 339 4.40 33.35 16.52
N ILE A 340 4.90 32.49 15.64
CA ILE A 340 5.77 31.37 16.00
C ILE A 340 7.10 31.88 16.60
N SER A 341 7.69 32.92 16.01
CA SER A 341 8.95 33.52 16.46
C SER A 341 8.83 34.08 17.88
N GLN A 342 7.81 34.90 18.14
CA GLN A 342 7.52 35.45 19.48
C GLN A 342 7.30 34.34 20.52
N ARG A 343 6.68 33.22 20.13
CA ARG A 343 6.46 32.05 21.01
C ARG A 343 7.73 31.23 21.27
N LEU A 344 8.72 31.29 20.40
CA LEU A 344 10.04 30.68 20.60
C LEU A 344 10.93 31.59 21.47
N GLU A 345 10.95 32.89 21.20
CA GLU A 345 11.64 33.90 22.03
C GLU A 345 11.11 33.89 23.48
N ALA A 346 9.78 33.80 23.67
CA ALA A 346 9.14 33.64 24.99
C ALA A 346 9.38 32.26 25.67
N ARG A 347 10.22 31.40 25.08
CA ARG A 347 10.68 30.11 25.62
C ARG A 347 12.22 30.02 25.61
N ASP A 348 12.88 31.17 25.67
CA ASP A 348 14.34 31.32 25.74
C ASP A 348 15.12 30.75 24.53
N PHE A 349 14.45 30.60 23.37
CA PHE A 349 15.14 30.34 22.11
C PHE A 349 15.67 31.64 21.51
N ILE A 350 16.94 31.63 21.10
CA ILE A 350 17.65 32.79 20.57
C ILE A 350 17.51 32.79 19.05
N ARG A 351 16.98 33.88 18.50
CA ARG A 351 16.82 34.12 17.07
C ARG A 351 18.11 34.66 16.45
N GLU A 352 18.58 34.04 15.37
CA GLU A 352 19.70 34.51 14.55
C GLU A 352 19.22 34.65 13.09
N ASP A 353 18.77 35.85 12.71
CA ASP A 353 18.42 36.16 11.32
C ASP A 353 19.69 36.43 10.50
N LYS A 354 19.76 35.83 9.31
CA LYS A 354 20.85 36.04 8.35
C LYS A 354 20.30 36.46 7.00
N SER A 355 20.76 37.61 6.54
CA SER A 355 20.59 38.10 5.17
C SER A 355 21.48 37.33 4.19
N VAL A 356 21.22 36.02 4.04
CA VAL A 356 21.96 35.17 3.10
C VAL A 356 21.44 35.33 1.68
N VAL A 357 22.02 36.29 0.95
CA VAL A 357 21.98 36.32 -0.53
C VAL A 357 23.23 35.59 -1.04
N GLN A 358 23.27 34.26 -0.84
CA GLN A 358 24.28 33.41 -1.47
C GLN A 358 23.79 32.99 -2.86
N LYS A 359 24.19 33.77 -3.87
CA LYS A 359 24.37 33.22 -5.22
C LYS A 359 25.58 32.27 -5.18
N ASP A 360 25.32 31.01 -4.91
CA ASP A 360 26.29 29.97 -5.23
C ASP A 360 26.47 29.94 -6.75
N GLN A 361 27.71 30.03 -7.24
CA GLN A 361 27.99 30.18 -8.67
C GLN A 361 27.62 28.94 -9.49
N ASN A 362 27.28 27.83 -8.83
CA ASN A 362 26.75 26.60 -9.45
C ASN A 362 25.24 26.37 -9.25
N ILE A 363 24.52 27.22 -8.51
CA ILE A 363 23.10 27.01 -8.18
C ILE A 363 22.31 28.30 -8.43
N ASP A 364 21.48 28.29 -9.48
CA ASP A 364 20.60 29.41 -9.88
C ASP A 364 19.35 29.50 -8.98
N VAL A 365 19.57 29.58 -7.67
CA VAL A 365 18.54 29.66 -6.63
C VAL A 365 18.90 30.79 -5.68
N ASP A 366 18.05 31.81 -5.64
CA ASP A 366 18.17 32.90 -4.68
C ASP A 366 17.43 32.52 -3.38
N PHE A 367 18.09 32.70 -2.24
CA PHE A 367 17.55 32.40 -0.91
C PHE A 367 17.34 33.71 -0.14
N SER A 368 16.40 33.71 0.79
CA SER A 368 16.02 34.91 1.54
C SER A 368 15.42 34.54 2.89
N GLY A 369 15.49 35.45 3.86
CA GLY A 369 14.88 35.27 5.18
C GLY A 369 15.31 33.99 5.89
N LEU A 370 16.63 33.70 5.92
CA LEU A 370 17.16 32.62 6.73
C LEU A 370 17.09 33.01 8.21
N THR A 371 16.27 32.33 8.99
CA THR A 371 16.22 32.45 10.44
C THR A 371 16.72 31.15 11.07
N LEU A 372 17.73 31.25 11.93
CA LEU A 372 18.21 30.15 12.74
C LEU A 372 17.73 30.31 14.18
N TRP A 373 17.44 29.19 14.84
CA TRP A 373 17.08 29.13 16.24
C TRP A 373 18.15 28.41 17.03
N ARG A 374 18.65 29.06 18.07
CA ARG A 374 19.56 28.49 19.07
C ARG A 374 18.84 28.25 20.38
N GLN A 375 19.29 27.23 21.11
CA GLN A 375 18.90 27.00 22.49
C GLN A 375 20.16 27.01 23.37
N PRO A 376 20.14 27.66 24.54
CA PRO A 376 21.24 27.58 25.49
C PRO A 376 21.29 26.19 26.14
N TYR A 377 22.48 25.58 26.17
CA TYR A 377 22.79 24.38 26.93
C TYR A 377 23.91 24.68 27.95
N SER A 378 24.14 23.78 28.90
CA SER A 378 25.18 23.92 29.93
C SER A 378 26.61 24.02 29.39
N ASP A 379 26.83 23.65 28.12
CA ASP A 379 28.12 23.72 27.43
C ASP A 379 28.14 24.71 26.25
N GLY A 380 27.14 25.60 26.17
CA GLY A 380 27.05 26.67 25.17
C GLY A 380 25.75 26.65 24.36
N GLU A 381 25.58 27.62 23.48
CA GLU A 381 24.43 27.69 22.59
C GLU A 381 24.57 26.73 21.41
N ARG A 382 23.49 26.02 21.07
CA ARG A 382 23.47 25.07 19.95
C ARG A 382 22.30 25.39 19.02
N VAL A 383 22.52 25.29 17.71
CA VAL A 383 21.44 25.42 16.71
C VAL A 383 20.51 24.21 16.84
N VAL A 384 19.21 24.48 16.99
CA VAL A 384 18.16 23.47 17.15
C VAL A 384 17.22 23.38 15.95
N GLY A 385 17.27 24.36 15.05
CA GLY A 385 16.44 24.42 13.86
C GLY A 385 16.50 25.76 13.16
N GLY A 386 15.62 25.95 12.20
CA GLY A 386 15.49 27.20 11.45
C GLY A 386 14.52 27.06 10.29
N TRP A 387 14.32 28.17 9.58
CA TRP A 387 13.59 28.19 8.31
C TRP A 387 14.22 29.16 7.32
N VAL A 388 13.90 28.98 6.04
CA VAL A 388 14.41 29.81 4.94
C VAL A 388 13.40 29.86 3.80
N TRP A 389 13.33 30.99 3.12
CA TRP A 389 12.58 31.15 1.87
C TRP A 389 13.49 30.92 0.66
N GLN A 390 13.05 30.05 -0.24
CA GLN A 390 13.65 29.83 -1.54
C GLN A 390 12.84 30.59 -2.59
N GLN A 391 13.51 31.37 -3.43
CA GLN A 391 12.88 32.06 -4.55
C GLN A 391 12.76 31.15 -5.78
N GLN A 392 11.64 31.26 -6.49
CA GLN A 392 11.44 30.73 -7.83
C GLN A 392 10.94 31.89 -8.71
N ASN A 393 11.62 32.17 -9.82
CA ASN A 393 11.31 33.29 -10.72
C ASN A 393 11.19 34.66 -9.98
N GLY A 394 12.06 34.91 -8.99
CA GLY A 394 12.07 36.15 -8.21
C GLY A 394 10.95 36.30 -7.17
N LYS A 395 10.24 35.21 -6.82
CA LYS A 395 9.22 35.19 -5.77
C LYS A 395 9.52 34.10 -4.72
N PRO A 396 9.40 34.38 -3.41
CA PRO A 396 9.66 33.40 -2.35
C PRO A 396 8.53 32.37 -2.25
N THR A 397 8.41 31.46 -3.22
CA THR A 397 7.30 30.50 -3.31
C THR A 397 7.58 29.15 -2.64
N ARG A 398 8.74 28.99 -1.98
CA ARG A 398 9.10 27.77 -1.25
C ARG A 398 9.60 28.11 0.13
N PHE A 399 9.15 27.34 1.12
CA PHE A 399 9.53 27.51 2.52
C PHE A 399 10.14 26.21 3.03
N GLY A 400 11.43 26.28 3.36
CA GLY A 400 12.18 25.18 3.95
C GLY A 400 12.24 25.33 5.46
N ILE A 401 12.02 24.25 6.21
CA ILE A 401 12.10 24.20 7.68
C ILE A 401 13.04 23.06 8.06
N ALA A 402 13.93 23.29 9.02
CA ALA A 402 14.76 22.24 9.60
C ALA A 402 14.62 22.21 11.13
N LEU A 403 14.61 21.00 11.69
CA LEU A 403 14.61 20.72 13.12
C LEU A 403 15.71 19.69 13.42
N GLY A 404 16.49 19.96 14.46
CA GLY A 404 17.65 19.16 14.84
C GLY A 404 18.91 19.37 13.98
N ASP A 405 18.88 20.33 13.07
CA ASP A 405 19.97 20.75 12.18
C ASP A 405 19.71 22.19 11.72
N SER A 406 20.72 22.84 11.15
CA SER A 406 20.53 24.07 10.37
C SER A 406 19.80 23.75 9.05
N PRO A 407 18.87 24.61 8.58
CA PRO A 407 18.37 24.59 7.20
C PRO A 407 19.48 25.03 6.22
N MET A 408 20.53 24.22 6.07
CA MET A 408 21.61 24.49 5.12
C MET A 408 21.11 24.40 3.68
N LEU A 409 21.49 25.40 2.88
CA LEU A 409 20.97 25.67 1.53
C LEU A 409 21.32 24.58 0.49
N THR A 410 22.28 23.71 0.83
CA THR A 410 22.70 22.55 0.04
C THR A 410 21.80 21.33 0.21
N ASP A 411 21.08 21.24 1.34
CA ASP A 411 20.42 20.02 1.82
C ASP A 411 18.89 20.08 1.70
N ILE A 412 18.32 21.29 1.70
CA ILE A 412 16.92 21.50 1.33
C ILE A 412 16.85 21.32 -0.18
N SER A 413 16.00 20.39 -0.64
CA SER A 413 16.01 19.92 -2.02
C SER A 413 15.68 21.05 -3.00
N ASN A 414 16.71 21.59 -3.66
CA ASN A 414 16.54 22.55 -4.76
C ASN A 414 15.71 21.99 -5.94
N LYS A 415 15.53 20.67 -6.00
CA LYS A 415 14.68 20.00 -6.98
C LYS A 415 13.19 20.20 -6.63
N PRO A 416 12.32 20.50 -7.61
CA PRO A 416 10.88 20.53 -7.40
C PRO A 416 10.36 19.14 -6.95
N ILE A 417 9.15 19.10 -6.40
CA ILE A 417 8.51 17.83 -6.03
C ILE A 417 8.17 17.05 -7.31
N GLU A 418 8.99 16.04 -7.63
CA GLU A 418 8.94 15.25 -8.89
C GLU A 418 7.84 14.16 -8.88
N LEU A 419 6.62 14.51 -8.45
CA LEU A 419 5.46 13.61 -8.49
C LEU A 419 4.78 13.66 -9.86
N VAL A 420 5.26 12.80 -10.76
CA VAL A 420 4.65 12.57 -12.09
C VAL A 420 3.28 11.91 -11.92
N HIS A 421 2.23 12.50 -12.50
CA HIS A 421 0.90 11.88 -12.54
C HIS A 421 0.98 10.47 -13.18
N PRO A 422 0.47 9.40 -12.53
CA PRO A 422 -0.57 9.39 -11.48
C PRO A 422 -0.07 9.24 -10.03
N ASP A 423 1.21 9.49 -9.72
CA ASP A 423 1.75 9.33 -8.36
C ASP A 423 1.20 10.39 -7.38
N VAL A 424 0.98 9.97 -6.13
CA VAL A 424 0.54 10.83 -5.00
C VAL A 424 1.53 10.86 -3.85
N MET A 425 2.36 9.81 -3.73
CA MET A 425 3.39 9.69 -2.69
C MET A 425 4.54 8.84 -3.23
N LYS A 426 5.77 9.30 -3.03
CA LYS A 426 7.00 8.51 -3.19
C LYS A 426 7.73 8.48 -1.86
N LEU A 427 8.30 7.34 -1.50
CA LEU A 427 9.07 7.14 -0.28
C LEU A 427 10.31 6.28 -0.57
N THR A 428 11.44 6.67 0.01
CA THR A 428 12.65 5.84 0.12
C THR A 428 13.17 5.88 1.56
N ALA A 429 13.67 4.76 2.08
CA ALA A 429 14.17 4.71 3.46
C ALA A 429 15.28 3.66 3.71
N ASP A 430 16.25 4.02 4.55
CA ASP A 430 17.20 3.11 5.21
C ASP A 430 16.53 2.51 6.45
N THR A 431 15.80 1.41 6.26
CA THR A 431 15.05 0.75 7.34
C THR A 431 15.95 0.20 8.46
N ALA A 432 17.17 -0.24 8.15
CA ALA A 432 18.16 -0.64 9.15
C ALA A 432 18.72 0.56 9.94
N GLY A 433 18.86 1.73 9.31
CA GLY A 433 19.16 3.00 9.97
C GLY A 433 18.03 3.44 10.91
N LEU A 434 16.78 3.43 10.44
CA LEU A 434 15.60 3.76 11.25
C LEU A 434 15.45 2.81 12.44
N TYR A 435 15.71 1.51 12.28
CA TYR A 435 15.67 0.54 13.37
C TYR A 435 16.77 0.80 14.41
N ARG A 436 18.01 1.06 13.98
CA ARG A 436 19.13 1.38 14.88
C ARG A 436 18.92 2.64 15.73
N LEU A 437 18.15 3.61 15.22
CA LEU A 437 17.77 4.82 15.96
C LEU A 437 16.47 4.66 16.78
N GLY A 438 15.89 3.46 16.85
CA GLY A 438 14.62 3.21 17.56
C GLY A 438 13.37 3.80 16.89
N LEU A 439 13.51 4.40 15.70
CA LEU A 439 12.42 5.04 14.95
C LEU A 439 11.55 4.03 14.21
N LEU A 440 12.06 2.83 13.91
CA LEU A 440 11.29 1.69 13.38
C LEU A 440 10.93 0.70 14.52
N ASN A 441 10.13 1.15 15.48
CA ASN A 441 9.68 0.32 16.60
C ASN A 441 8.43 -0.53 16.24
N GLY A 442 8.07 -1.45 17.13
CA GLY A 442 6.98 -2.42 16.93
C GLY A 442 7.44 -3.81 16.46
N PHE A 443 6.47 -4.65 16.09
CA PHE A 443 6.66 -6.07 15.77
C PHE A 443 7.01 -6.30 14.29
N TRP A 444 7.67 -5.34 13.63
CA TRP A 444 8.14 -5.51 12.26
C TRP A 444 9.01 -6.77 12.09
N PRO A 445 8.81 -7.57 11.02
CA PRO A 445 9.64 -8.73 10.72
C PRO A 445 11.13 -8.37 10.53
N ALA A 446 12.03 -9.32 10.84
CA ALA A 446 13.47 -9.14 10.67
C ALA A 446 13.89 -8.64 9.27
N PRO A 447 13.32 -9.15 8.14
CA PRO A 447 13.60 -8.60 6.81
C PRO A 447 13.36 -7.09 6.68
N VAL A 448 12.31 -6.55 7.34
CA VAL A 448 12.01 -5.12 7.34
C VAL A 448 13.00 -4.36 8.23
N LYS A 449 13.33 -4.89 9.41
CA LYS A 449 14.29 -4.27 10.34
C LYS A 449 15.74 -4.23 9.84
N GLN A 450 16.10 -5.10 8.89
CA GLN A 450 17.49 -5.29 8.42
C GLN A 450 17.74 -4.80 6.99
N ALA A 451 16.71 -4.47 6.22
CA ALA A 451 16.89 -4.07 4.83
C ALA A 451 17.62 -2.72 4.69
N LYS A 452 18.46 -2.62 3.66
CA LYS A 452 19.23 -1.41 3.33
C LYS A 452 18.39 -0.33 2.66
N LEU A 453 17.39 -0.74 1.87
CA LEU A 453 16.55 0.19 1.12
C LEU A 453 15.13 -0.35 1.00
N LEU A 454 14.20 0.41 1.57
CA LEU A 454 12.77 0.39 1.25
C LEU A 454 12.53 1.44 0.17
N THR A 455 11.83 1.09 -0.91
CA THR A 455 11.17 2.07 -1.79
C THR A 455 9.69 1.77 -1.91
N MET A 456 8.87 2.81 -1.93
CA MET A 456 7.42 2.71 -1.99
C MET A 456 6.84 3.87 -2.80
N ASN A 457 5.78 3.60 -3.54
CA ASN A 457 5.05 4.57 -4.34
C ASN A 457 3.55 4.32 -4.24
N LEU A 458 2.77 5.37 -4.00
CA LEU A 458 1.32 5.36 -4.12
C LEU A 458 0.90 6.10 -5.39
N SER A 459 -0.07 5.55 -6.10
CA SER A 459 -0.65 6.15 -7.32
C SER A 459 -2.19 6.10 -7.26
N TYR A 460 -2.85 6.99 -7.99
CA TYR A 460 -4.31 6.93 -8.14
C TYR A 460 -4.78 5.66 -8.86
N LEU A 461 -5.89 5.11 -8.38
CA LEU A 461 -6.65 4.05 -9.05
C LEU A 461 -7.40 4.60 -10.28
N ARG A 462 -7.65 3.74 -11.27
CA ARG A 462 -8.50 4.09 -12.41
C ARG A 462 -9.95 4.31 -11.93
N GLY A 463 -10.61 5.33 -12.48
CA GLY A 463 -11.98 5.70 -12.10
C GLY A 463 -12.09 6.60 -10.85
N ALA A 464 -11.01 6.77 -10.09
CA ALA A 464 -10.94 7.76 -9.02
C ALA A 464 -11.06 9.19 -9.61
N LYS A 465 -12.17 9.88 -9.34
CA LYS A 465 -12.29 11.31 -9.67
C LYS A 465 -11.28 12.08 -8.79
N LEU A 466 -10.33 12.74 -9.45
CA LEU A 466 -9.03 13.23 -8.91
C LEU A 466 -9.06 14.17 -7.68
N LYS A 467 -10.23 14.53 -7.14
CA LYS A 467 -10.36 15.52 -6.04
C LYS A 467 -10.58 14.94 -4.64
N LYS A 468 -10.89 13.63 -4.51
CA LYS A 468 -10.91 12.87 -3.24
C LYS A 468 -11.13 11.38 -3.55
N THR A 469 -10.16 10.53 -3.23
CA THR A 469 -10.30 9.07 -3.18
C THR A 469 -9.82 8.62 -1.81
N ASP A 470 -10.48 7.60 -1.25
CA ASP A 470 -10.07 6.98 0.01
C ASP A 470 -9.17 5.75 -0.22
N TRP A 471 -8.84 5.43 -1.49
CA TRP A 471 -8.06 4.26 -1.91
C TRP A 471 -7.04 4.59 -3.00
N TRP A 472 -5.90 3.88 -2.96
CA TRP A 472 -4.76 4.00 -3.86
C TRP A 472 -4.20 2.64 -4.28
N TRP A 473 -3.45 2.64 -5.38
CA TRP A 473 -2.54 1.56 -5.69
C TRP A 473 -1.21 1.80 -4.98
N MET A 474 -0.75 0.84 -4.20
CA MET A 474 0.59 0.82 -3.62
C MET A 474 1.47 -0.12 -4.42
N SER A 475 2.71 0.29 -4.70
CA SER A 475 3.78 -0.60 -5.13
C SER A 475 5.06 -0.28 -4.36
N GLY A 476 5.91 -1.27 -4.15
CA GLY A 476 7.18 -1.07 -3.45
C GLY A 476 8.11 -2.27 -3.54
N GLN A 477 9.32 -2.06 -3.04
CA GLN A 477 10.32 -3.11 -2.89
C GLN A 477 11.22 -2.86 -1.69
N LEU A 478 11.75 -3.96 -1.15
CA LEU A 478 12.65 -4.00 -0.02
C LEU A 478 13.90 -4.78 -0.44
N ILE A 479 15.05 -4.11 -0.44
CA ILE A 479 16.34 -4.73 -0.73
C ILE A 479 16.85 -5.37 0.56
N LEU A 480 16.71 -6.69 0.61
CA LEU A 480 17.21 -7.51 1.69
C LEU A 480 18.74 -7.58 1.58
N GLU A 481 19.41 -7.52 2.73
CA GLU A 481 20.78 -8.01 2.80
C GLU A 481 20.78 -9.50 2.40
N GLN A 482 21.81 -9.92 1.65
CA GLN A 482 22.04 -11.35 1.50
C GLN A 482 22.33 -11.88 2.91
N ALA A 483 21.56 -12.88 3.34
CA ALA A 483 21.86 -13.55 4.59
C ALA A 483 23.29 -14.09 4.47
N SER A 484 24.19 -13.56 5.31
CA SER A 484 25.48 -14.16 5.55
C SER A 484 25.21 -15.62 5.90
N THR A 485 25.60 -16.54 5.03
CA THR A 485 25.52 -17.97 5.35
C THR A 485 26.33 -18.21 6.61
N PRO A 486 25.75 -18.81 7.67
CA PRO A 486 26.49 -19.17 8.87
C PRO A 486 27.56 -20.22 8.57
#